data_AF-A0AAN1D537-F1
#
_entry.id   AF-A0AAN1D537-F1
#
_cell.length_a   1.000
_cell.length_b   1.000
_cell.length_c   1.000
_cell.angle_alpha   90.00
_cell.angle_beta   90.00
_cell.angle_gamma   90.00
#
_symmetry.space_group_name_H-M   'P 1'
#
loop_
_entity.id
_entity.type
_entity.pdbx_description
1 polymer ?
#
loop_
_entity_poly.entity_id
_entity_poly.type
_entity_poly.pdbx_seq_one_letter_code
_entity_poly.pdbx_strand_id
1 'polypeptide(L)'
;MLMDSDQKLIDDLPEVIRAKVDFSESLGLLTGQGWDAEPLPDGYLPEFVEIYANGADDTCLMIQDGRLAYIDPDFLGDRTTSTFVLVIDEIPRYVQVHGELILDTLGGCLLPDILLSPAAQMSCLLKALKQ
;
A
#
# COMPACT_ATOMS: atom_id res chain seq x y z
N MET A 1 -8.20 18.92 -4.82
CA MET A 1 -7.29 19.90 -5.43
C MET A 1 -5.95 19.66 -4.79
N LEU A 2 -5.05 19.01 -5.52
CA LEU A 2 -3.69 18.74 -5.08
C LEU A 2 -2.96 20.06 -4.79
N MET A 3 -2.08 20.07 -3.81
CA MET A 3 -1.19 21.22 -3.62
C MET A 3 -0.16 21.24 -4.76
N ASP A 4 0.41 22.40 -5.09
CA ASP A 4 1.43 22.52 -6.14
C ASP A 4 2.64 21.58 -5.90
N SER A 5 2.92 21.26 -4.63
CA SER A 5 3.94 20.28 -4.21
C SER A 5 3.61 18.84 -4.60
N ASP A 6 2.33 18.47 -4.58
CA ASP A 6 1.87 17.10 -4.83
C ASP A 6 1.89 16.81 -6.33
N GLN A 7 1.47 17.77 -7.15
CA GLN A 7 1.55 17.66 -8.60
C GLN A 7 3.01 17.53 -9.07
N LYS A 8 3.93 18.25 -8.41
CA LYS A 8 5.35 18.16 -8.73
C LYS A 8 5.91 16.74 -8.55
N LEU A 9 5.52 16.03 -7.49
CA LEU A 9 5.96 14.65 -7.24
C LEU A 9 5.50 13.72 -8.37
N ILE A 10 4.29 13.94 -8.89
CA ILE A 10 3.75 13.18 -10.02
C ILE A 10 4.52 13.50 -11.30
N ASP A 11 4.77 14.78 -11.56
CA ASP A 11 5.48 15.25 -12.76
C ASP A 11 6.95 14.80 -12.81
N ASP A 12 7.56 14.55 -11.65
CA ASP A 12 8.95 14.09 -11.54
C ASP A 12 9.09 12.56 -11.76
N LEU A 13 7.99 11.78 -11.76
CA LEU A 13 8.01 10.34 -12.10
C LEU A 13 8.36 10.09 -13.58
N PRO A 14 9.01 8.97 -13.95
CA PRO A 14 9.27 8.66 -15.36
C PRO A 14 8.00 8.57 -16.22
N GLU A 15 8.05 9.05 -17.46
CA GLU A 15 6.91 9.06 -18.38
C GLU A 15 6.28 7.68 -18.59
N VAL A 16 7.11 6.62 -18.66
CA VAL A 16 6.64 5.24 -18.79
C VAL A 16 5.83 4.77 -17.58
N ILE A 17 6.12 5.28 -16.38
CA ILE A 17 5.33 5.00 -15.18
C ILE A 17 4.04 5.81 -15.23
N ARG A 18 4.12 7.11 -15.56
CA ARG A 18 2.93 7.95 -15.75
C ARG A 18 1.95 7.48 -16.81
N ALA A 19 2.42 6.75 -17.82
CA ALA A 19 1.59 6.19 -18.88
C ALA A 19 0.98 4.81 -18.54
N LYS A 20 1.60 4.04 -17.64
CA LYS A 20 1.12 2.71 -17.22
C LYS A 20 -0.04 2.79 -16.25
N VAL A 21 -0.02 3.86 -15.47
CA VAL A 21 -1.05 4.12 -14.51
C VAL A 21 -1.99 5.11 -15.20
N ASP A 22 -3.23 4.71 -15.46
CA ASP A 22 -4.32 5.67 -15.70
C ASP A 22 -4.55 6.35 -14.34
N PHE A 23 -3.62 7.23 -13.96
CA PHE A 23 -3.40 7.67 -12.58
C PHE A 23 -4.70 8.25 -12.04
N SER A 24 -5.32 7.55 -11.09
CA SER A 24 -6.01 8.30 -10.07
C SER A 24 -4.95 9.21 -9.42
N GLU A 25 -5.29 10.48 -9.22
CA GLU A 25 -4.40 11.48 -8.62
C GLU A 25 -3.74 10.95 -7.34
N SER A 26 -4.50 10.20 -6.53
CA SER A 26 -4.06 9.55 -5.30
C SER A 26 -2.92 8.55 -5.52
N LEU A 27 -2.97 7.71 -6.56
CA LEU A 27 -1.93 6.72 -6.85
C LEU A 27 -0.67 7.36 -7.41
N GLY A 28 -0.83 8.44 -8.19
CA GLY A 28 0.28 9.27 -8.67
C GLY A 28 1.06 9.86 -7.51
N LEU A 29 0.32 10.45 -6.58
CA LEU A 29 0.89 11.05 -5.39
C LEU A 29 1.62 10.02 -4.53
N LEU A 30 1.00 8.87 -4.22
CA LEU A 30 1.62 7.81 -3.41
C LEU A 30 2.89 7.27 -4.10
N THR A 31 2.84 7.03 -5.40
CA THR A 31 4.02 6.55 -6.14
C THR A 31 5.14 7.60 -6.11
N GLY A 32 4.83 8.88 -6.31
CA GLY A 32 5.80 9.98 -6.24
C GLY A 32 6.42 10.16 -4.87
N GLN A 33 5.64 10.03 -3.80
CA GLN A 33 6.14 10.12 -2.41
C GLN A 33 7.18 9.04 -2.07
N GLY A 34 7.00 7.83 -2.60
CA GLY A 34 7.89 6.69 -2.35
C GLY A 34 9.02 6.50 -3.36
N TRP A 35 9.02 7.25 -4.48
CA TRP A 35 9.84 6.92 -5.65
C TRP A 35 11.35 6.94 -5.38
N ASP A 36 11.82 7.98 -4.70
CA ASP A 36 13.23 8.15 -4.35
C ASP A 36 13.59 7.53 -2.99
N ALA A 37 12.67 6.77 -2.39
CA ALA A 37 12.89 6.19 -1.08
C ALA A 37 13.91 5.04 -1.16
N GLU A 38 14.93 5.08 -0.31
CA GLU A 38 15.87 3.97 -0.21
C GLU A 38 15.19 2.72 0.36
N PRO A 39 15.59 1.51 -0.07
CA PRO A 39 15.08 0.27 0.51
C PRO A 39 15.26 0.21 2.03
N LEU A 40 14.27 -0.34 2.73
CA LEU A 40 14.35 -0.51 4.18
C LEU A 40 15.49 -1.47 4.57
N PRO A 41 16.18 -1.23 5.69
CA PRO A 41 17.29 -2.06 6.14
C PRO A 41 16.85 -3.45 6.59
N ASP A 42 17.81 -4.37 6.67
CA ASP A 42 17.58 -5.74 7.15
C ASP A 42 16.98 -5.78 8.56
N GLY A 43 15.87 -6.51 8.70
CA GLY A 43 15.18 -6.70 9.98
C GLY A 43 14.35 -5.50 10.42
N TYR A 44 14.08 -4.55 9.52
CA TYR A 44 13.23 -3.40 9.82
C TYR A 44 11.84 -3.87 10.24
N LEU A 45 11.40 -3.41 11.42
CA LEU A 45 10.08 -3.72 11.97
C LEU A 45 9.21 -2.46 11.85
N PRO A 46 8.16 -2.47 11.04
CA PRO A 46 7.33 -1.29 10.84
C PRO A 46 6.45 -0.99 12.05
N GLU A 47 6.26 0.29 12.36
CA GLU A 47 5.28 0.75 13.36
C GLU A 47 3.88 0.77 12.74
N PHE A 48 3.80 1.22 11.49
CA PHE A 48 2.57 1.36 10.72
C PHE A 48 2.67 0.65 9.37
N VAL A 49 1.63 -0.11 9.04
CA VAL A 49 1.46 -0.71 7.71
C VAL A 49 0.05 -0.45 7.23
N GLU A 50 -0.07 0.17 6.06
CA GLU A 50 -1.36 0.43 5.42
C GLU A 50 -1.40 -0.17 4.01
N ILE A 51 -2.57 -0.66 3.62
CA ILE A 51 -2.82 -1.14 2.27
C ILE A 51 -3.90 -0.29 1.65
N TYR A 52 -3.63 0.25 0.47
CA TYR A 52 -4.61 0.89 -0.39
C TYR A 52 -4.79 0.03 -1.63
N ALA A 53 -6.04 -0.28 -1.97
CA ALA A 53 -6.36 -1.16 -3.09
C ALA A 53 -7.44 -0.57 -3.99
N ASN A 54 -7.43 -0.96 -5.27
CA ASN A 54 -8.46 -0.60 -6.26
C ASN A 54 -8.70 0.91 -6.42
N GLY A 55 -7.71 1.74 -6.12
CA GLY A 55 -7.84 3.20 -6.17
C GLY A 55 -8.74 3.79 -5.10
N ALA A 56 -8.95 3.06 -3.99
CA ALA A 56 -9.63 3.61 -2.82
C ALA A 56 -8.86 4.80 -2.24
N ASP A 57 -9.59 5.86 -1.87
CA ASP A 57 -9.03 7.03 -1.19
C ASP A 57 -8.74 6.72 0.29
N ASP A 58 -9.43 5.74 0.87
CA ASP A 58 -9.24 5.28 2.24
C ASP A 58 -8.42 3.99 2.31
N THR A 59 -7.71 3.79 3.42
CA THR A 59 -6.97 2.56 3.69
C THR A 59 -7.92 1.36 3.74
N CYS A 60 -7.58 0.29 3.03
CA CYS A 60 -8.32 -0.97 3.04
C CYS A 60 -7.93 -1.84 4.24
N LEU A 61 -6.71 -1.70 4.75
CA LEU A 61 -6.20 -2.44 5.88
C LEU A 61 -5.11 -1.63 6.58
N MET A 62 -5.21 -1.52 7.91
CA MET A 62 -4.21 -0.85 8.73
C MET A 62 -3.74 -1.77 9.85
N ILE A 63 -2.42 -1.86 10.01
CA ILE A 63 -1.75 -2.52 11.12
C ILE A 63 -0.92 -1.46 11.83
N GLN A 64 -1.05 -1.43 13.15
CA GLN A 64 -0.27 -0.57 14.03
C GLN A 64 0.37 -1.42 15.12
N ASP A 65 1.68 -1.26 15.34
CA ASP A 65 2.46 -2.00 16.32
C ASP A 65 2.29 -3.53 16.19
N GLY A 66 2.27 -4.01 14.95
CA GLY A 66 2.08 -5.44 14.62
C GLY A 66 0.67 -5.98 14.88
N ARG A 67 -0.33 -5.13 15.17
CA ARG A 67 -1.71 -5.51 15.43
C ARG A 67 -2.65 -4.92 14.38
N LEU A 68 -3.64 -5.70 13.94
CA LEU A 68 -4.69 -5.20 13.07
C LEU A 68 -5.48 -4.09 13.79
N ALA A 69 -5.43 -2.88 13.25
CA ALA A 69 -6.17 -1.73 13.73
C ALA A 69 -7.48 -1.55 12.96
N TYR A 70 -7.45 -1.76 11.64
CA TYR A 70 -8.61 -1.59 10.77
C TYR A 70 -8.55 -2.55 9.58
N ILE A 71 -9.72 -2.96 9.10
CA ILE A 71 -9.88 -3.67 7.83
C ILE A 71 -11.24 -3.34 7.21
N ASP A 72 -11.23 -3.02 5.93
CA ASP A 72 -12.44 -2.91 5.13
C ASP A 72 -12.98 -4.33 4.81
N PRO A 73 -14.21 -4.67 5.21
CA PRO A 73 -14.82 -5.96 4.90
C PRO A 73 -14.93 -6.23 3.39
N ASP A 74 -15.13 -5.20 2.57
CA ASP A 74 -15.32 -5.36 1.12
C ASP A 74 -13.98 -5.66 0.41
N PHE A 75 -12.87 -5.13 0.95
CA PHE A 75 -11.52 -5.47 0.49
C PHE A 75 -11.23 -6.97 0.57
N LEU A 76 -11.76 -7.66 1.58
CA LEU A 76 -11.60 -9.11 1.73
C LEU A 76 -12.44 -9.94 0.75
N GLY A 77 -13.52 -9.34 0.22
CA GLY A 77 -14.44 -10.00 -0.70
C GLY A 77 -13.96 -9.98 -2.16
N ASP A 78 -13.15 -9.00 -2.53
CA ASP A 78 -12.63 -8.85 -3.89
C ASP A 78 -11.39 -9.74 -4.11
N ARG A 79 -11.38 -10.47 -5.23
CA ARG A 79 -10.27 -11.38 -5.61
C ARG A 79 -9.37 -10.77 -6.67
N THR A 80 -9.74 -9.64 -7.24
CA THR A 80 -9.02 -9.01 -8.35
C THR A 80 -8.73 -7.58 -8.00
N THR A 81 -7.49 -7.34 -7.56
CA THR A 81 -7.05 -5.99 -7.24
C THR A 81 -6.38 -5.36 -8.47
N SER A 82 -6.95 -4.30 -9.01
CA SER A 82 -6.38 -3.57 -10.15
C SER A 82 -5.19 -2.70 -9.76
N THR A 83 -5.14 -2.26 -8.50
CA THR A 83 -4.05 -1.45 -7.93
C THR A 83 -3.83 -1.88 -6.50
N PHE A 84 -2.58 -2.14 -6.11
CA PHE A 84 -2.21 -2.51 -4.74
C PHE A 84 -1.03 -1.65 -4.30
N VAL A 85 -1.19 -0.90 -3.21
CA VAL A 85 -0.16 -0.06 -2.62
C VAL A 85 0.05 -0.46 -1.17
N LEU A 86 1.30 -0.70 -0.79
CA LEU A 86 1.71 -0.91 0.59
C LEU A 86 2.48 0.32 1.07
N VAL A 87 1.95 0.96 2.11
CA VAL A 87 2.58 2.10 2.79
C VAL A 87 3.16 1.58 4.10
N ILE A 88 4.45 1.84 4.32
CA ILE A 88 5.17 1.48 5.52
C ILE A 88 5.68 2.76 6.17
N ASP A 89 5.25 3.02 7.40
CA ASP A 89 5.62 4.20 8.19
C ASP A 89 5.47 5.49 7.38
N GLU A 90 4.26 5.69 6.86
CA GLU A 90 3.81 6.86 6.06
C GLU A 90 4.45 6.98 4.67
N ILE A 91 5.36 6.07 4.28
CA ILE A 91 6.02 6.10 2.97
C ILE A 91 5.54 4.92 2.13
N PRO A 92 5.05 5.16 0.90
CA PRO A 92 4.74 4.09 -0.05
C PRO A 92 6.00 3.29 -0.39
N ARG A 93 6.00 1.99 -0.12
CA ARG A 93 7.16 1.10 -0.34
C ARG A 93 6.92 0.04 -1.41
N TYR A 94 5.67 -0.23 -1.74
CA TYR A 94 5.32 -1.18 -2.78
C TYR A 94 4.12 -0.67 -3.56
N VAL A 95 4.21 -0.66 -4.88
CA VAL A 95 3.12 -0.26 -5.78
C VAL A 95 3.03 -1.26 -6.92
N GLN A 96 1.86 -1.87 -7.08
CA GLN A 96 1.53 -2.76 -8.19
C GLN A 96 0.24 -2.29 -8.87
N VAL A 97 0.24 -2.27 -10.21
CA VAL A 97 -0.89 -1.83 -11.02
C VAL A 97 -1.14 -2.85 -12.12
N HIS A 98 -2.35 -3.36 -12.23
CA HIS A 98 -2.76 -4.41 -13.18
C HIS A 98 -1.81 -5.62 -13.22
N GLY A 99 -1.25 -5.98 -12.06
CA GLY A 99 -0.28 -7.08 -11.92
C GLY A 99 1.16 -6.68 -12.24
N GLU A 100 1.42 -5.49 -12.76
CA GLU A 100 2.74 -4.96 -13.03
C GLU A 100 3.32 -4.24 -11.81
N LEU A 101 4.56 -4.59 -11.43
CA LEU A 101 5.29 -3.95 -10.35
C LEU A 101 5.84 -2.59 -10.80
N ILE A 102 5.50 -1.53 -10.06
CA ILE A 102 5.89 -0.15 -10.36
C ILE A 102 6.97 0.34 -9.39
N LEU A 103 6.79 0.08 -8.09
CA LEU A 103 7.72 0.46 -7.02
C LEU A 103 7.91 -0.74 -6.09
N ASP A 104 9.16 -1.03 -5.74
CA ASP A 104 9.52 -1.96 -4.67
C ASP A 104 10.77 -1.46 -3.93
N THR A 105 10.54 -0.90 -2.76
CA THR A 105 11.56 -0.43 -1.82
C THR A 105 11.35 -1.05 -0.44
N LEU A 106 10.69 -2.23 -0.38
CA LEU A 106 10.47 -2.95 0.87
C LEU A 106 11.76 -3.46 1.51
N GLY A 107 12.78 -3.77 0.70
CA GLY A 107 14.09 -4.18 1.19
C GLY A 107 14.02 -5.31 2.23
N GLY A 108 14.63 -5.08 3.39
CA GLY A 108 14.70 -6.01 4.52
C GLY A 108 13.54 -5.93 5.52
N CYS A 109 12.43 -5.27 5.16
CA CYS A 109 11.27 -5.11 6.02
C CYS A 109 10.62 -6.44 6.42
N LEU A 110 10.38 -6.61 7.71
CA LEU A 110 9.65 -7.72 8.28
C LEU A 110 8.15 -7.41 8.27
N LEU A 111 7.46 -7.88 7.25
CA LEU A 111 6.01 -7.68 7.15
C LEU A 111 5.28 -8.46 8.26
N PRO A 112 4.25 -7.86 8.89
CA PRO A 112 3.46 -8.54 9.91
C PRO A 112 2.87 -9.87 9.43
N ASP A 113 2.86 -10.88 10.30
CA ASP A 113 2.35 -12.23 10.00
C ASP A 113 0.94 -12.24 9.41
N ILE A 114 0.09 -11.30 9.78
CA ILE A 114 -1.26 -11.15 9.24
C ILE A 114 -1.28 -10.90 7.72
N LEU A 115 -0.24 -10.33 7.15
CA LEU A 115 -0.13 -10.14 5.70
C LEU A 115 0.37 -11.40 4.99
N LEU A 116 1.12 -12.25 5.70
CA LEU A 116 1.82 -13.40 5.12
C LEU A 116 1.09 -14.73 5.36
N SER A 117 0.33 -14.83 6.46
CA SER A 117 -0.21 -16.09 6.97
C SER A 117 -1.73 -16.20 6.77
N PRO A 118 -2.20 -17.17 5.97
CA PRO A 118 -3.63 -17.45 5.81
C PRO A 118 -4.37 -17.69 7.14
N ALA A 119 -3.70 -18.29 8.13
CA ALA A 119 -4.28 -18.55 9.44
C ALA A 119 -4.50 -17.26 10.26
N ALA A 120 -3.56 -16.31 10.16
CA ALA A 120 -3.68 -15.01 10.80
C ALA A 120 -4.76 -14.15 10.12
N GLN A 121 -4.82 -14.19 8.78
CA GLN A 121 -5.90 -13.56 7.98
C GLN A 121 -7.28 -14.10 8.37
N MET A 122 -7.41 -15.42 8.49
CA MET A 122 -8.69 -16.06 8.84
C MET A 122 -9.13 -15.76 10.27
N SER A 123 -8.19 -15.69 11.21
CA SER A 123 -8.50 -15.27 12.58
C SER A 123 -9.02 -13.83 12.64
N CYS A 124 -8.59 -12.97 11.73
CA CYS A 124 -9.05 -11.59 11.65
C CYS A 124 -10.43 -11.46 10.99
N LEU A 125 -10.65 -12.17 9.88
CA LEU A 125 -11.97 -12.31 9.26
C LEU A 125 -13.04 -12.77 10.26
N LEU A 126 -12.73 -13.79 11.06
CA LEU A 126 -13.65 -14.30 12.08
C LEU A 126 -13.94 -13.32 13.22
N LYS A 127 -13.07 -12.34 13.46
CA LYS A 127 -13.30 -11.27 14.44
C LYS A 127 -14.17 -10.16 13.85
N ALA A 128 -13.90 -9.74 12.61
CA ALA A 128 -14.67 -8.73 11.91
C ALA A 128 -16.13 -9.17 11.69
N LEU A 129 -16.36 -10.45 11.35
CA LEU A 129 -17.69 -11.02 11.14
C LEU A 129 -18.52 -11.24 12.42
N LYS A 130 -17.94 -11.01 13.61
CA LYS A 130 -18.63 -11.16 14.91
C LYS A 130 -19.06 -9.83 15.53
N GLN A 131 -18.78 -8.72 14.86
CA GLN A 131 -19.31 -7.39 15.19
C GLN A 131 -20.58 -7.14 14.37
#